data_AF-A0A8B9XIG1-F1
#
_entry.id   AF-A0A8B9XIG1-F1
#
_cell.length_a   1.000
_cell.length_b   1.000
_cell.length_c   1.000
_cell.angle_alpha   90.00
_cell.angle_beta   90.00
_cell.angle_gamma   90.00
#
_symmetry.space_group_name_H-M   'P 1'
#
loop_
_entity.id
_entity.type
_entity.pdbx_description
1 polymer ?
#
loop_
_entity_poly.entity_id
_entity_poly.type
_entity_poly.pdbx_seq_one_letter_code
_entity_poly.pdbx_strand_id
1 'polypeptide(L)'
;MPSQQKKVIFCMAGMLSFMCALGVVTALGTPLWIKATFLCKTGALLVNASGQELDKFMGEMQYGLFHGEGVRQCGLGKRPFQFSCSCGCLVMILFASEVKLHHLSEKIANYKEGTYAYKTQSEKYTASFWVVFICFFVHFLNGLLIRLAGFQFPFAKSKDTETANVAADLMY
;
A
#
# COMPACT_ATOMS: atom_id res chain seq x y z
N MET A 1 -15.50 27.12 -26.25
CA MET A 1 -14.26 26.30 -26.30
C MET A 1 -13.66 26.25 -24.89
N PRO A 2 -13.19 25.10 -24.38
CA PRO A 2 -12.53 25.06 -23.07
C PRO A 2 -11.25 25.93 -23.10
N SER A 3 -11.02 26.71 -22.05
CA SER A 3 -9.82 27.55 -21.94
C SER A 3 -8.55 26.68 -21.98
N GLN A 4 -7.44 27.25 -22.45
CA GLN A 4 -6.14 26.54 -22.47
C GLN A 4 -5.78 25.95 -21.10
N GLN A 5 -6.11 26.66 -20.03
CA GLN A 5 -5.94 26.19 -18.65
C GLN A 5 -6.68 24.87 -18.36
N LYS A 6 -7.94 24.72 -18.80
CA LYS A 6 -8.72 23.48 -18.57
C LYS A 6 -8.14 22.28 -19.34
N LYS A 7 -7.61 22.51 -20.54
CA LYS A 7 -6.93 21.46 -21.33
C LYS A 7 -5.65 20.98 -20.66
N VAL A 8 -4.82 21.91 -20.18
CA VAL A 8 -3.58 21.58 -19.46
C VAL A 8 -3.87 20.80 -18.18
N ILE A 9 -4.85 21.23 -17.37
CA ILE A 9 -5.23 20.53 -16.13
C ILE A 9 -5.66 19.08 -16.44
N PHE A 10 -6.47 18.86 -17.48
CA PHE A 10 -6.91 17.52 -17.85
C PHE A 10 -5.76 16.62 -18.33
N CYS A 11 -4.87 17.13 -19.18
CA CYS A 11 -3.70 16.39 -19.64
C CYS A 11 -2.75 16.02 -18.49
N MET A 12 -2.49 16.97 -17.58
CA MET A 12 -1.66 16.73 -16.39
C MET A 12 -2.30 15.71 -15.45
N ALA A 13 -3.60 15.82 -15.18
CA ALA A 13 -4.33 14.85 -14.35
C ALA A 13 -4.32 13.45 -14.97
N GLY A 14 -4.43 13.35 -16.30
CA GLY A 14 -4.36 12.09 -17.03
C GLY A 14 -2.99 11.42 -16.93
N MET A 15 -1.91 12.16 -17.21
CA MET A 15 -0.54 11.64 -17.08
C MET A 15 -0.23 11.22 -15.64
N LEU A 16 -0.62 12.05 -14.67
CA LEU A 16 -0.41 11.76 -13.26
C LEU A 16 -1.18 10.49 -12.83
N SER A 17 -2.41 10.33 -13.30
CA SER A 17 -3.22 9.13 -13.02
C SER A 17 -2.62 7.87 -13.63
N PHE A 18 -2.07 7.96 -14.85
CA PHE A 18 -1.38 6.84 -15.49
C PHE A 18 -0.13 6.43 -14.72
N MET A 19 0.69 7.40 -14.30
CA MET A 19 1.87 7.12 -13.48
C MET A 19 1.51 6.53 -12.11
N CYS A 20 0.43 7.02 -11.48
CA CYS A 20 -0.09 6.43 -10.24
C CYS A 20 -0.51 4.97 -10.43
N ALA A 21 -1.19 4.64 -11.54
CA ALA A 21 -1.60 3.28 -11.84
C ALA A 21 -0.39 2.33 -11.98
N LEU A 22 0.64 2.75 -12.71
CA LEU A 22 1.89 1.99 -12.82
C LEU A 22 2.57 1.83 -11.45
N GLY A 23 2.65 2.91 -10.68
CA GLY A 23 3.19 2.90 -9.33
C GLY A 23 2.48 1.92 -8.40
N VAL A 24 1.14 1.93 -8.39
CA VAL A 24 0.35 1.00 -7.57
C VAL A 24 0.55 -0.46 -7.99
N VAL A 25 0.54 -0.76 -9.29
CA VAL A 25 0.77 -2.13 -9.78
C VAL A 25 2.13 -2.65 -9.35
N THR A 26 3.19 -1.84 -9.49
CA THR A 26 4.54 -2.23 -9.03
C THR A 26 4.58 -2.40 -7.52
N ALA A 27 4.04 -1.44 -6.75
CA ALA A 27 4.05 -1.46 -5.29
C ALA A 27 3.35 -2.72 -4.73
N LEU A 28 2.19 -3.09 -5.27
CA LEU A 28 1.44 -4.29 -4.86
C LEU A 28 2.22 -5.59 -5.06
N GLY A 29 3.05 -5.67 -6.10
CA GLY A 29 3.86 -6.87 -6.39
C GLY A 29 5.09 -7.04 -5.50
N THR A 30 5.52 -5.98 -4.80
CA THR A 30 6.76 -6.00 -4.00
C THR A 30 6.53 -6.37 -2.53
N PRO A 31 7.53 -6.97 -1.86
CA PRO A 31 7.47 -7.28 -0.44
C PRO A 31 7.84 -6.07 0.45
N LEU A 32 7.84 -4.85 -0.10
CA LEU A 32 8.36 -3.65 0.56
C LEU A 32 7.22 -2.79 1.13
N TRP A 33 6.28 -3.41 1.83
CA TRP A 33 5.19 -2.69 2.52
C TRP A 33 5.51 -2.48 3.99
N ILE A 34 5.98 -3.53 4.66
CA ILE A 34 6.38 -3.52 6.06
C ILE A 34 7.79 -4.06 6.18
N LYS A 35 8.63 -3.37 6.97
CA LYS A 35 9.84 -3.93 7.56
C LYS A 35 9.61 -4.08 9.05
N ALA A 36 9.73 -5.30 9.56
CA ALA A 36 9.57 -5.62 10.97
C ALA A 36 10.84 -6.24 11.55
N THR A 37 11.12 -5.92 12.81
CA THR A 37 12.16 -6.59 13.61
C THR A 37 11.52 -7.31 14.77
N PHE A 38 12.04 -8.47 15.11
CA PHE A 38 11.50 -9.30 16.19
C PHE A 38 12.63 -9.89 17.02
N LEU A 39 12.40 -10.00 18.31
CA LEU A 39 13.34 -10.55 19.29
C LEU A 39 12.97 -11.99 19.61
N CYS A 40 13.95 -12.90 19.54
CA CYS A 40 13.83 -14.24 20.08
C CYS A 40 13.80 -14.21 21.61
N LYS A 41 12.61 -14.05 22.20
CA LYS A 41 12.42 -13.87 23.64
C LYS A 41 12.89 -15.09 24.42
N THR A 42 12.58 -16.29 23.94
CA THR A 42 13.04 -17.54 24.56
C THR A 42 14.57 -17.60 24.64
N GLY A 43 15.26 -17.33 23.53
CA GLY A 43 16.73 -17.38 23.45
C GLY A 43 17.40 -16.29 24.29
N ALA A 44 16.89 -15.06 24.25
CA ALA A 44 17.43 -13.95 25.04
C ALA A 44 17.29 -14.20 26.55
N LEU A 45 16.15 -14.74 27.00
CA LEU A 45 15.93 -15.07 28.41
C LEU A 45 16.78 -16.25 28.90
N LEU A 46 16.98 -17.27 28.06
CA LEU A 46 17.80 -18.45 28.38
C LEU A 46 19.23 -18.08 28.78
N VAL A 47 19.80 -17.05 28.16
CA VAL A 47 21.18 -16.60 28.39
C VAL A 47 21.26 -15.27 29.14
N ASN A 48 20.12 -14.75 29.60
CA ASN A 48 20.02 -13.43 30.24
C ASN A 48 20.69 -12.29 29.43
N ALA A 49 20.48 -12.30 28.11
CA ALA A 49 21.06 -11.30 27.21
C ALA A 49 20.46 -9.92 27.47
N SER A 50 21.31 -8.89 27.54
CA SER A 50 20.88 -7.50 27.70
C SER A 50 21.74 -6.54 26.89
N GLY A 51 21.23 -5.33 26.64
CA GLY A 51 21.94 -4.30 25.88
C GLY A 51 22.28 -4.77 24.45
N GLN A 52 23.54 -4.62 24.06
CA GLN A 52 24.04 -4.96 22.71
C GLN A 52 23.98 -6.47 22.40
N GLU A 53 23.86 -7.34 23.39
CA GLU A 53 23.78 -8.78 23.16
C GLU A 53 22.45 -9.21 22.50
N LEU A 54 21.40 -8.39 22.64
CA LEU A 54 20.09 -8.62 22.04
C LEU A 54 20.14 -8.64 20.51
N ASP A 55 21.13 -7.99 19.90
CA ASP A 55 21.32 -7.98 18.44
C ASP A 55 21.56 -9.39 17.88
N LYS A 56 22.12 -10.30 18.69
CA LYS A 56 22.31 -11.71 18.30
C LYS A 56 21.01 -12.51 18.28
N PHE A 57 19.95 -11.99 18.88
CA PHE A 57 18.61 -12.58 19.00
C PHE A 57 17.55 -11.82 18.20
N MET A 58 17.95 -10.78 17.48
CA MET A 58 17.08 -9.99 16.62
C MET A 58 17.02 -10.60 15.23
N GLY A 59 15.81 -10.92 14.79
CA GLY A 59 15.50 -11.23 13.40
C GLY A 59 14.87 -10.05 12.69
N GLU A 60 14.93 -10.08 11.37
CA GLU A 60 14.29 -9.10 10.50
C GLU A 60 13.38 -9.80 9.50
N MET A 61 12.30 -9.14 9.12
CA MET A 61 11.49 -9.58 7.99
C MET A 61 10.91 -8.40 7.23
N GLN A 62 10.64 -8.64 5.96
CA GLN A 62 9.98 -7.71 5.08
C GLN A 62 8.88 -8.42 4.31
N TYR A 63 7.73 -7.78 4.20
CA TYR A 63 6.61 -8.38 3.49
C TYR A 63 5.70 -7.34 2.87
N GLY A 64 5.06 -7.80 1.80
CA GLY A 64 4.07 -7.07 1.01
C GLY A 64 2.69 -7.64 1.26
N LEU A 65 1.79 -7.34 0.34
CA LEU A 65 0.40 -7.80 0.43
C LEU A 65 0.28 -9.33 0.28
N PHE A 66 1.07 -9.93 -0.60
CA PHE A 66 0.90 -11.33 -1.02
C PHE A 66 2.01 -12.28 -0.57
N HIS A 67 3.19 -11.76 -0.28
CA HIS A 67 4.35 -12.57 0.07
C HIS A 67 5.34 -11.76 0.89
N GLY A 68 6.23 -12.49 1.55
CA GLY A 68 7.28 -11.91 2.35
C GLY A 68 8.38 -12.91 2.64
N GLU A 69 9.47 -12.35 3.15
CA GLU A 69 10.66 -13.10 3.54
C GLU A 69 11.23 -12.53 4.83
N GLY A 70 11.97 -13.34 5.54
CA GLY A 70 12.64 -12.91 6.74
C GLY A 70 13.73 -13.86 7.17
N VAL A 71 14.43 -13.45 8.21
CA VAL A 71 15.52 -14.20 8.82
C VAL A 71 15.30 -14.20 10.32
N ARG A 72 15.09 -15.40 10.86
CA ARG A 72 15.03 -15.63 12.31
C ARG A 72 16.44 -15.75 12.86
N GLN A 73 16.68 -15.15 14.02
CA GLN A 73 17.95 -15.27 14.73
C GLN A 73 17.71 -15.51 16.21
N CYS A 74 18.35 -16.54 16.79
CA CYS A 74 18.26 -16.89 18.20
C CYS A 74 19.64 -17.28 18.75
N GLY A 75 20.68 -16.47 18.50
CA GLY A 75 22.05 -16.74 18.96
C GLY A 75 22.80 -17.88 18.24
N LEU A 76 22.09 -18.85 17.63
CA LEU A 76 22.64 -20.01 16.92
C LEU A 76 22.82 -19.80 15.41
N GLY A 77 22.70 -18.55 14.94
CA GLY A 77 22.79 -18.20 13.52
C GLY A 77 21.47 -17.79 12.87
N LYS A 78 21.55 -17.47 11.58
CA LYS A 78 20.46 -16.94 10.75
C LYS A 78 19.68 -18.07 10.09
N ARG A 79 18.35 -18.05 10.24
CA ARG A 79 17.42 -19.02 9.63
C ARG A 79 16.46 -18.30 8.69
N PRO A 80 16.70 -18.32 7.37
CA PRO A 80 15.82 -17.68 6.40
C PRO A 80 14.48 -18.41 6.32
N PHE A 81 13.41 -17.66 6.08
CA PHE A 81 12.08 -18.20 5.82
C PHE A 81 11.35 -17.31 4.81
N GLN A 82 10.47 -17.93 4.04
CA GLN A 82 9.58 -17.26 3.11
C GLN A 82 8.15 -17.70 3.42
N PHE A 83 7.20 -16.81 3.14
CA PHE A 83 5.79 -17.09 3.32
C PHE A 83 4.97 -16.37 2.25
N SER A 84 3.85 -16.99 1.92
CA SER A 84 2.80 -16.37 1.10
C SER A 84 1.65 -15.99 2.02
N CYS A 85 1.08 -14.83 1.78
CA CYS A 85 -0.06 -14.30 2.51
C CYS A 85 -1.24 -14.21 1.56
N SER A 86 -2.30 -14.97 1.82
CA SER A 86 -3.59 -14.77 1.16
C SER A 86 -4.39 -13.70 1.94
N CYS A 87 -3.84 -12.51 2.11
CA CYS A 87 -4.67 -11.40 2.54
C CYS A 87 -5.57 -11.05 1.35
N GLY A 88 -6.89 -11.22 1.51
CA GLY A 88 -7.86 -10.72 0.54
C GLY A 88 -7.56 -9.25 0.23
N CYS A 89 -7.81 -8.83 -1.01
CA CYS A 89 -7.51 -7.48 -1.54
C CYS A 89 -8.21 -6.36 -0.75
N LEU A 90 -7.77 -6.10 0.47
CA LEU A 90 -8.41 -5.25 1.42
C LEU A 90 -7.60 -3.97 1.55
N VAL A 91 -8.32 -2.86 1.33
CA VAL A 91 -7.90 -1.45 1.35
C VAL A 91 -6.81 -1.19 2.40
N MET A 92 -5.89 -0.27 2.11
CA MET A 92 -4.78 0.16 2.99
C MET A 92 -5.10 0.20 4.50
N ILE A 93 -6.32 0.58 4.87
CA ILE A 93 -6.83 0.62 6.25
C ILE A 93 -6.87 -0.79 6.86
N LEU A 94 -7.40 -1.77 6.13
CA LEU A 94 -7.51 -3.16 6.57
C LEU A 94 -6.12 -3.81 6.66
N PHE A 95 -5.22 -3.50 5.72
CA PHE A 95 -3.83 -3.91 5.83
C PHE A 95 -3.15 -3.31 7.08
N ALA A 96 -3.29 -2.00 7.31
CA ALA A 96 -2.75 -1.35 8.49
C ALA A 96 -3.34 -1.89 9.81
N SER A 97 -4.64 -2.22 9.82
CA SER A 97 -5.28 -2.85 10.98
C SER A 97 -4.77 -4.27 11.23
N GLU A 98 -4.50 -5.06 10.21
CA GLU A 98 -3.92 -6.40 10.39
C GLU A 98 -2.52 -6.32 11.01
N VAL A 99 -1.68 -5.39 10.53
CA VAL A 99 -0.35 -5.14 11.09
C VAL A 99 -0.44 -4.70 12.55
N LYS A 100 -1.26 -3.69 12.85
CA LYS A 100 -1.27 -3.03 14.17
C LYS A 100 -2.21 -3.66 15.21
N LEU A 101 -3.41 -4.07 14.83
CA LEU A 101 -4.42 -4.63 15.75
C LEU A 101 -4.31 -6.15 15.88
N HIS A 102 -3.98 -6.85 14.79
CA HIS A 102 -3.91 -8.32 14.80
C HIS A 102 -2.51 -8.88 15.00
N HIS A 103 -1.53 -8.01 15.28
CA HIS A 103 -0.12 -8.37 15.49
C HIS A 103 0.38 -9.32 14.40
N LEU A 104 0.03 -9.05 13.14
CA LEU A 104 0.35 -9.90 12.00
C LEU A 104 1.85 -10.22 11.94
N SER A 105 2.70 -9.23 12.24
CA SER A 105 4.15 -9.42 12.28
C SER A 105 4.58 -10.50 13.28
N GLU A 106 3.94 -10.55 14.45
CA GLU A 106 4.24 -11.54 15.49
C GLU A 106 3.74 -12.93 15.08
N LYS A 107 2.55 -13.01 14.46
CA LYS A 107 2.00 -14.27 13.93
C LYS A 107 2.90 -14.87 12.84
N ILE A 108 3.41 -14.03 11.93
CA ILE A 108 4.32 -14.45 10.87
C ILE A 108 5.66 -14.93 11.44
N ALA A 109 6.24 -14.15 12.37
CA ALA A 109 7.53 -14.52 12.97
C ALA A 109 7.48 -15.88 13.68
N ASN A 110 6.34 -16.20 14.31
CA ASN A 110 6.10 -17.47 14.99
C ASN A 110 5.45 -18.55 14.09
N TYR A 111 5.24 -18.29 12.79
CA TYR A 111 4.61 -19.26 11.89
C TYR A 111 5.45 -20.53 11.76
N LYS A 112 4.84 -21.69 12.04
CA LYS A 112 5.50 -23.01 12.11
C LYS A 112 6.68 -23.08 13.08
N GLU A 113 6.80 -22.12 14.00
CA GLU A 113 7.82 -22.17 15.05
C GLU A 113 7.21 -22.80 16.32
N GLY A 114 7.77 -23.92 16.77
CA GLY A 114 7.31 -24.62 17.98
C GLY A 114 8.24 -24.48 19.19
N THR A 115 9.50 -24.08 18.98
CA THR A 115 10.55 -24.12 20.02
C THR A 115 10.88 -22.74 20.57
N TYR A 116 10.81 -21.69 19.74
CA TYR A 116 11.19 -20.34 20.12
C TYR A 116 10.01 -19.39 20.00
N ALA A 117 9.85 -18.50 20.99
CA ALA A 117 8.88 -17.42 20.94
C ALA A 117 9.56 -16.13 20.47
N TYR A 118 9.08 -15.58 19.36
CA TYR A 118 9.51 -14.29 18.84
C TYR A 118 8.52 -13.19 19.21
N LYS A 119 9.03 -12.05 19.68
CA LYS A 119 8.22 -10.87 19.98
C LYS A 119 8.58 -9.73 19.03
N THR A 120 7.58 -9.12 18.39
CA THR A 120 7.79 -7.96 17.53
C THR A 120 8.33 -6.78 18.34
N GLN A 121 9.44 -6.19 17.89
CA GLN A 121 10.10 -5.05 18.52
C GLN A 121 9.83 -3.75 17.76
N SER A 122 9.87 -3.79 16.43
CA SER A 122 9.57 -2.61 15.62
C SER A 122 8.89 -3.00 14.32
N GLU A 123 8.05 -2.11 13.82
CA GLU A 123 7.35 -2.23 12.54
C GLU A 123 7.36 -0.87 11.85
N LYS A 124 7.87 -0.83 10.63
CA LYS A 124 7.96 0.40 9.83
C LYS A 124 7.33 0.17 8.48
N TYR A 125 6.45 1.09 8.07
CA TYR A 125 5.92 1.15 6.72
C TYR A 125 7.01 1.62 5.76
N THR A 126 7.19 0.90 4.66
CA THR A 126 8.25 1.14 3.67
C THR A 126 7.69 1.64 2.34
N ALA A 127 8.55 1.76 1.33
CA ALA A 127 8.29 2.53 0.12
C ALA A 127 6.96 2.17 -0.58
N SER A 128 6.65 0.88 -0.73
CA SER A 128 5.47 0.46 -1.50
C SER A 128 4.17 0.83 -0.81
N PHE A 129 4.13 0.79 0.51
CA PHE A 129 2.99 1.30 1.28
C PHE A 129 2.79 2.81 1.02
N TRP A 130 3.86 3.60 1.09
CA TRP A 130 3.80 5.04 0.87
C TRP A 130 3.44 5.41 -0.57
N VAL A 131 3.92 4.66 -1.57
CA VAL A 131 3.54 4.85 -2.97
C VAL A 131 2.02 4.68 -3.14
N VAL A 132 1.45 3.59 -2.62
CA VAL A 132 0.00 3.36 -2.71
C VAL A 132 -0.79 4.46 -1.97
N PHE A 133 -0.32 4.86 -0.79
CA PHE A 133 -0.95 5.93 -0.01
C PHE A 133 -0.93 7.29 -0.74
N ILE A 134 0.21 7.66 -1.31
CA ILE A 134 0.35 8.92 -2.08
C ILE A 134 -0.50 8.86 -3.34
N CYS A 135 -0.51 7.75 -4.08
CA CYS A 135 -1.35 7.58 -5.27
C CYS A 135 -2.84 7.76 -4.93
N PHE A 136 -3.30 7.16 -3.83
CA PHE A 136 -4.67 7.34 -3.35
C PHE A 136 -4.99 8.82 -3.07
N PHE A 137 -4.10 9.52 -2.36
CA PHE A 137 -4.28 10.94 -2.05
C PHE A 137 -4.25 11.83 -3.31
N VAL A 138 -3.36 11.54 -4.25
CA VAL A 138 -3.27 12.22 -5.54
C VAL A 138 -4.56 12.04 -6.35
N HIS A 139 -5.11 10.83 -6.41
CA HIS A 139 -6.39 10.59 -7.08
C HIS A 139 -7.55 11.34 -6.41
N PHE A 140 -7.57 11.38 -5.07
CA PHE A 140 -8.55 12.15 -4.32
C PHE A 140 -8.46 13.66 -4.64
N LEU A 141 -7.25 14.23 -4.62
CA LEU A 141 -7.02 15.63 -4.97
C LEU A 141 -7.37 15.92 -6.44
N ASN A 142 -6.99 15.06 -7.37
CA ASN A 142 -7.35 15.21 -8.79
C ASN A 142 -8.88 15.23 -8.96
N GLY A 143 -9.60 14.34 -8.27
CA GLY A 143 -11.06 14.34 -8.27
C GLY A 143 -11.64 15.65 -7.72
N LEU A 144 -11.11 16.13 -6.60
CA LEU A 144 -11.52 17.42 -5.99
C LEU A 144 -11.28 18.59 -6.95
N LEU A 145 -10.11 18.65 -7.58
CA LEU A 145 -9.74 19.71 -8.53
C LEU A 145 -10.67 19.72 -9.75
N ILE A 146 -10.99 18.54 -10.32
CA ILE A 146 -11.93 18.44 -11.46
C ILE A 146 -13.33 18.92 -11.04
N ARG A 147 -13.78 18.57 -9.83
CA ARG A 147 -15.07 19.01 -9.28
C ARG A 147 -15.11 20.52 -9.05
N LEU A 148 -14.10 21.09 -8.39
CA LEU A 148 -14.01 22.52 -8.12
C LEU A 148 -13.83 23.37 -9.39
N ALA A 149 -13.16 22.84 -10.41
CA ALA A 149 -12.99 23.51 -11.71
C ALA A 149 -14.28 23.57 -12.56
N GLY A 150 -15.39 22.98 -12.09
CA GLY A 150 -16.68 23.01 -12.77
C GLY A 150 -16.64 22.37 -14.16
N PHE A 151 -15.85 21.32 -14.34
CA PHE A 151 -15.68 20.70 -15.64
C PHE A 151 -16.94 19.89 -16.03
N GLN A 152 -17.70 20.39 -17.00
CA GLN A 152 -18.73 19.62 -17.69
C GLN A 152 -18.02 18.59 -18.58
N PHE A 153 -18.10 17.31 -18.22
CA PHE A 153 -17.58 16.26 -19.09
C PHE A 153 -18.30 16.34 -20.46
N PRO A 154 -17.57 16.21 -21.58
CA PRO A 154 -18.17 16.32 -22.92
C PRO A 154 -19.25 15.27 -23.21
N PHE A 155 -19.37 14.24 -22.35
CA PHE A 155 -20.41 13.22 -22.38
C PHE A 155 -21.73 13.65 -21.72
N ALA A 156 -21.72 14.73 -20.93
CA ALA A 156 -22.91 15.36 -20.41
C ALA A 156 -23.52 16.31 -21.47
N LYS A 157 -23.87 15.77 -22.64
CA LYS A 157 -24.85 16.48 -23.47
C LYS A 157 -26.19 16.37 -22.75
N SER A 158 -26.70 17.50 -22.26
CA SER A 158 -28.09 17.58 -21.85
C SER A 158 -28.96 17.22 -23.06
N LYS A 159 -29.93 16.34 -22.81
CA LYS A 159 -30.90 15.83 -23.78
C LYS A 159 -31.60 16.96 -24.56
N ASP A 160 -31.62 18.17 -24.00
CA ASP A 160 -32.25 19.37 -24.56
C ASP A 160 -31.53 19.93 -25.80
N THR A 161 -30.22 19.70 -25.94
CA THR A 161 -29.45 20.25 -27.09
C THR A 161 -29.69 19.45 -28.37
N GLU A 162 -30.04 18.17 -28.24
CA GLU A 162 -30.32 17.30 -29.39
C GLU A 162 -31.72 17.56 -29.95
N THR A 163 -32.71 17.83 -29.09
CA THR A 163 -34.08 18.18 -29.51
C THR A 163 -34.16 19.55 -30.21
N ALA A 164 -33.37 20.53 -29.75
CA ALA A 164 -33.33 21.86 -30.38
C ALA A 164 -32.76 21.83 -31.81
N ASN A 165 -31.72 21.02 -32.05
CA ASN A 165 -31.13 20.86 -33.38
C ASN A 165 -32.05 20.08 -34.33
N VAL A 166 -32.75 19.05 -33.84
CA VAL A 166 -33.73 18.29 -34.65
C VAL A 166 -34.95 19.14 -35.02
N ALA A 167 -35.42 20.03 -34.13
CA ALA A 167 -36.53 20.93 -34.42
C ALA A 167 -36.18 22.03 -35.44
N ALA A 168 -34.92 22.48 -35.46
CA ALA A 168 -34.44 23.47 -36.43
C ALA A 168 -34.31 22.88 -37.85
N ASP A 169 -33.95 21.60 -37.96
CA ASP A 169 -33.73 20.90 -39.24
C ASP A 169 -35.04 20.46 -39.91
N LEU A 170 -36.18 20.50 -39.19
CA LEU A 170 -37.51 20.18 -39.72
C LEU A 170 -38.29 21.42 -40.23
N MET A 171 -37.75 22.62 -40.03
CA MET A 171 -38.37 23.91 -40.37
C MET A 171 -37.86 24.48 -41.71
N TYR A 172 -37.13 23.67 -42.48
CA TYR A 172 -36.70 23.92 -43.87
C TYR A 172 -37.11 22.75 -44.76
#